data_AF-A0A512JAZ6-F1
#
_entry.id   AF-A0A512JAZ6-F1
#
_cell.length_a   1.000
_cell.length_b   1.000
_cell.length_c   1.000
_cell.angle_alpha   90.00
_cell.angle_beta   90.00
_cell.angle_gamma   90.00
#
_symmetry.space_group_name_H-M   'P 1'
#
loop_
_entity.id
_entity.type
_entity.pdbx_description
1 polymer ?
#
loop_
_entity_poly.entity_id
_entity_poly.type
_entity_poly.pdbx_seq_one_letter_code
_entity_poly.pdbx_strand_id
1 'polypeptide(L)'
;MDPQTIIARRIARELRDGMLVNLGIGIPTLVANYVPAGMHVFFQSENGLIGTGPVPEQGMAMRWLTDAGGKPVTALPGASAFDSAMSFALIRGGHLDLTVLGGLQVDQQGHLANWMVPGKMVPGMGGAMDLVTGAKRVIVAMQHTAKGRPKIVRECSLPLTSTRPVDLIVTELAVIAFPEARATLVETAEGVSVEEVRAATEAELVLPQPNAA
;
A
#
# COMPACT_ATOMS: atom_id res chain seq x y z
N MET A 1 3.00 17.92 10.21
CA MET A 1 3.66 16.80 9.50
C MET A 1 3.08 16.72 8.11
N ASP A 2 3.85 16.42 7.07
CA ASP A 2 3.26 16.31 5.73
C ASP A 2 2.38 15.05 5.61
N PRO A 3 1.40 15.03 4.70
CA PRO A 3 0.48 13.89 4.54
C PRO A 3 1.17 12.54 4.31
N GLN A 4 2.26 12.50 3.55
CA GLN A 4 2.93 11.24 3.19
C GLN A 4 3.60 10.61 4.41
N THR A 5 4.22 11.44 5.25
CA THR A 5 4.82 11.01 6.52
C THR A 5 3.77 10.47 7.49
N ILE A 6 2.60 11.12 7.60
CA ILE A 6 1.49 10.63 8.45
C ILE A 6 1.07 9.23 8.02
N ILE A 7 0.81 9.06 6.72
CA ILE A 7 0.38 7.79 6.14
C ILE A 7 1.43 6.70 6.36
N ALA A 8 2.68 6.96 5.98
CA ALA A 8 3.75 5.97 6.06
C ALA A 8 4.05 5.54 7.51
N ARG A 9 4.07 6.48 8.46
CA ARG A 9 4.24 6.17 9.88
C ARG A 9 3.10 5.34 10.43
N ARG A 10 1.86 5.61 9.98
CA ARG A 10 0.70 4.83 10.44
C ARG A 10 0.72 3.42 9.87
N ILE A 11 1.08 3.24 8.60
CA ILE A 11 1.19 1.92 7.98
C ILE A 11 2.32 1.10 8.61
N ALA A 12 3.42 1.72 9.04
CA ALA A 12 4.51 1.00 9.71
C ALA A 12 4.06 0.27 11.00
N ARG A 13 2.95 0.69 11.63
CA ARG A 13 2.34 -0.01 12.77
C ARG A 13 1.64 -1.32 12.39
N GLU A 14 1.38 -1.54 11.10
CA GLU A 14 0.79 -2.77 10.57
C GLU A 14 1.83 -3.87 10.32
N LEU A 15 3.11 -3.52 10.37
CA LEU A 15 4.22 -4.45 10.23
C LEU A 15 4.41 -5.26 11.51
N ARG A 16 4.87 -6.50 11.34
CA ARG A 16 5.26 -7.41 12.41
C ARG A 16 6.61 -8.03 12.09
N ASP A 17 7.32 -8.42 13.13
CA ASP A 17 8.60 -9.12 13.01
C ASP A 17 8.45 -10.40 12.17
N GLY A 18 9.39 -10.61 11.26
CA GLY A 18 9.43 -11.74 10.34
C GLY A 18 8.55 -11.63 9.09
N MET A 19 7.77 -10.54 8.90
CA MET A 19 6.89 -10.41 7.73
C MET A 19 7.66 -10.31 6.42
N LEU A 20 7.13 -10.95 5.37
CA LEU A 20 7.50 -10.74 3.98
C LEU A 20 6.57 -9.70 3.35
N VAL A 21 7.12 -8.55 2.96
CA VAL A 21 6.36 -7.35 2.57
C VAL A 21 6.75 -6.88 1.19
N ASN A 22 5.77 -6.51 0.37
CA ASN A 22 6.00 -5.76 -0.87
C ASN A 22 5.51 -4.31 -0.72
N LEU A 23 6.31 -3.35 -1.20
CA LEU A 23 5.99 -1.92 -1.14
C LEU A 23 5.98 -1.33 -2.55
N GLY A 24 4.81 -0.83 -2.97
CA GLY A 24 4.66 -0.09 -4.21
C GLY A 24 5.38 1.26 -4.19
N ILE A 25 5.64 1.81 -5.38
CA ILE A 25 6.36 3.08 -5.53
C ILE A 25 5.57 4.25 -4.88
N GLY A 26 6.29 5.19 -4.26
CA GLY A 26 5.73 6.43 -3.72
C GLY A 26 5.58 6.39 -2.21
N ILE A 27 4.41 6.74 -1.69
CA ILE A 27 4.14 6.69 -0.24
C ILE A 27 4.45 5.31 0.36
N PRO A 28 4.12 4.17 -0.28
CA PRO A 28 4.42 2.87 0.32
C PRO A 28 5.92 2.63 0.56
N THR A 29 6.81 3.03 -0.36
CA THR A 29 8.27 2.92 -0.13
C THR A 29 8.77 3.66 1.11
N LEU A 30 8.07 4.72 1.56
CA LEU A 30 8.45 5.46 2.77
C LEU A 30 8.22 4.64 4.05
N VAL A 31 7.34 3.62 4.02
CA VAL A 31 7.03 2.76 5.18
C VAL A 31 8.28 2.08 5.72
N ALA A 32 9.22 1.68 4.83
CA ALA A 32 10.48 1.06 5.22
C ALA A 32 11.33 1.92 6.17
N ASN A 33 11.22 3.25 6.09
CA ASN A 33 11.97 4.18 6.94
C ASN A 33 11.43 4.26 8.38
N TYR A 34 10.26 3.68 8.64
CA TYR A 34 9.58 3.73 9.93
C TYR A 34 9.46 2.36 10.60
N VAL A 35 10.16 1.35 10.08
CA VAL A 35 10.29 0.05 10.75
C VAL A 35 10.97 0.26 12.10
N PRO A 36 10.36 -0.16 13.23
CA PRO A 36 10.97 0.00 14.54
C PRO A 36 12.33 -0.71 14.65
N ALA A 37 13.24 -0.12 15.41
CA ALA A 37 14.51 -0.76 15.71
C ALA A 37 14.28 -2.13 16.38
N GLY A 38 15.01 -3.15 15.93
CA GLY A 38 14.89 -4.53 16.42
C GLY A 38 13.80 -5.37 15.75
N MET A 39 12.98 -4.78 14.87
CA MET A 39 12.05 -5.53 14.03
C MET A 39 12.70 -5.88 12.68
N HIS A 40 12.65 -7.16 12.31
CA HIS A 40 13.16 -7.67 11.04
C HIS A 40 11.99 -7.85 10.07
N VAL A 41 12.01 -7.09 8.97
CA VAL A 41 11.03 -7.21 7.88
C VAL A 41 11.79 -7.48 6.59
N PHE A 42 11.33 -8.46 5.81
CA PHE A 42 11.91 -8.77 4.52
C PHE A 42 11.12 -8.04 3.43
N PHE A 43 11.77 -7.13 2.73
CA PHE A 43 11.17 -6.46 1.59
C PHE A 43 11.41 -7.26 0.30
N GLN A 44 10.31 -7.61 -0.36
CA GLN A 44 10.28 -8.26 -1.66
C GLN A 44 10.11 -7.21 -2.77
N SER A 45 10.86 -7.37 -3.85
CA SER A 45 10.75 -6.57 -5.08
C SER A 45 10.31 -7.49 -6.22
N GLU A 46 9.26 -7.10 -6.94
CA GLU A 46 8.60 -7.93 -7.96
C GLU A 46 9.52 -8.30 -9.14
N ASN A 47 10.59 -7.54 -9.37
CA ASN A 47 11.62 -7.83 -10.36
C ASN A 47 12.62 -8.93 -9.94
N GLY A 48 12.44 -9.60 -8.80
CA GLY A 48 13.15 -10.83 -8.47
C GLY A 48 14.11 -10.77 -7.28
N LEU A 49 13.76 -10.04 -6.22
CA LEU A 49 14.60 -9.91 -5.02
C LEU A 49 13.77 -10.03 -3.74
N ILE A 50 14.26 -10.77 -2.75
CA ILE A 50 13.85 -10.66 -1.34
C ILE A 50 15.04 -10.19 -0.53
N GLY A 51 14.80 -9.28 0.42
CA GLY A 51 15.85 -8.67 1.24
C GLY A 51 16.41 -7.39 0.61
N THR A 52 15.55 -6.62 -0.06
CA THR A 52 15.91 -5.29 -0.57
C THR A 52 16.33 -4.38 0.58
N GLY A 53 17.51 -3.77 0.46
CA GLY A 53 18.06 -2.81 1.41
C GLY A 53 17.86 -1.36 0.98
N PRO A 54 18.45 -0.40 1.71
CA PRO A 54 18.36 1.02 1.38
C PRO A 54 19.06 1.35 0.05
N VAL A 55 18.86 2.59 -0.41
CA VAL A 55 19.60 3.16 -1.55
C VAL A 55 21.10 3.06 -1.28
N PRO A 56 21.91 2.60 -2.24
CA PRO A 56 23.35 2.46 -2.05
C PRO A 56 24.03 3.82 -1.86
N GLU A 57 25.13 3.81 -1.10
CA GLU A 57 26.02 4.96 -1.01
C GLU A 57 26.57 5.36 -2.39
N GLN A 58 26.99 6.62 -2.53
CA GLN A 58 27.51 7.14 -3.78
C GLN A 58 28.68 6.28 -4.29
N GLY A 59 28.56 5.77 -5.53
CA GLY A 59 29.56 4.90 -6.15
C GLY A 59 29.39 3.41 -5.86
N MET A 60 28.50 3.01 -4.95
CA MET A 60 28.24 1.61 -4.59
C MET A 60 27.06 0.98 -5.35
N ALA A 61 26.46 1.73 -6.28
CA ALA A 61 25.34 1.25 -7.08
C ALA A 61 25.76 0.15 -8.05
N MET A 62 25.10 -1.00 -7.99
CA MET A 62 25.28 -2.08 -8.95
C MET A 62 24.26 -1.94 -10.08
N ARG A 63 24.73 -1.97 -11.33
CA ARG A 63 23.90 -1.75 -12.53
C ARG A 63 22.65 -2.64 -12.61
N TRP A 64 22.76 -3.87 -12.10
CA TRP A 64 21.75 -4.91 -12.23
C TRP A 64 20.88 -5.09 -10.98
N LEU A 65 21.14 -4.32 -9.92
CA LEU A 65 20.44 -4.42 -8.65
C LEU A 65 19.54 -3.19 -8.46
N THR A 66 18.28 -3.34 -8.83
CA THR A 66 17.28 -2.27 -8.75
C THR A 66 16.02 -2.73 -8.03
N ASP A 67 15.25 -1.77 -7.54
CA ASP A 67 13.85 -2.00 -7.15
C ASP A 67 12.95 -2.15 -8.39
N ALA A 68 11.66 -2.40 -8.15
CA ALA A 68 10.61 -2.46 -9.15
C ALA A 68 10.43 -1.16 -9.96
N GLY A 69 10.86 -0.02 -9.41
CA GLY A 69 10.85 1.28 -10.08
C GLY A 69 12.11 1.57 -10.89
N GLY A 70 13.05 0.63 -10.97
CA GLY A 70 14.32 0.78 -11.67
C GLY A 70 15.35 1.64 -10.93
N LYS A 71 15.13 1.97 -9.65
CA LYS A 71 16.09 2.72 -8.84
C LYS A 71 17.12 1.77 -8.24
N PRO A 72 18.40 2.18 -8.12
CA PRO A 72 19.42 1.37 -7.46
C PRO A 72 19.07 1.07 -6.01
N VAL A 73 19.28 -0.18 -5.60
CA VAL A 73 19.10 -0.64 -4.22
C VAL A 73 20.30 -1.46 -3.76
N THR A 74 20.39 -1.71 -2.46
CA THR A 74 21.30 -2.69 -1.88
C THR A 74 20.58 -4.01 -1.60
N ALA A 75 21.33 -5.06 -1.30
CA ALA A 75 20.80 -6.34 -0.85
C ALA A 75 21.30 -6.59 0.59
N LEU A 76 20.39 -6.87 1.51
CA LEU A 76 20.72 -7.14 2.90
C LEU A 76 21.30 -8.56 3.07
N PRO A 77 22.05 -8.84 4.15
CA PRO A 77 22.47 -10.20 4.46
C PRO A 77 21.29 -11.18 4.47
N GLY A 78 21.43 -12.31 3.75
CA GLY A 78 20.35 -13.28 3.57
C GLY A 78 19.41 -12.97 2.40
N ALA A 79 19.65 -11.91 1.63
CA ALA A 79 18.89 -11.62 0.42
C ALA A 79 19.00 -12.76 -0.61
N SER A 80 17.94 -12.94 -1.39
CA SER A 80 17.81 -13.97 -2.40
C SER A 80 17.28 -13.37 -3.70
N ALA A 81 17.91 -13.72 -4.82
CA ALA A 81 17.48 -13.32 -6.15
C ALA A 81 16.88 -14.51 -6.91
N PHE A 82 15.89 -14.23 -7.75
CA PHE A 82 15.16 -15.25 -8.52
C PHE A 82 14.56 -14.63 -9.78
N ASP A 83 14.13 -15.47 -10.73
CA ASP A 83 13.50 -14.98 -11.96
C ASP A 83 12.08 -14.42 -11.71
N SER A 84 11.55 -13.71 -12.69
CA SER A 84 10.21 -13.12 -12.61
C SER A 84 9.10 -14.16 -12.47
N ALA A 85 9.26 -15.37 -13.03
CA ALA A 85 8.24 -16.40 -12.91
C ALA A 85 8.11 -16.86 -11.45
N MET A 86 9.24 -17.09 -10.76
CA MET A 86 9.29 -17.40 -9.34
C MET A 86 8.80 -16.22 -8.48
N SER A 87 9.18 -14.99 -8.82
CA SER A 87 8.71 -13.78 -8.13
C SER A 87 7.19 -13.70 -8.10
N PHE A 88 6.55 -13.85 -9.27
CA PHE A 88 5.10 -13.80 -9.35
C PHE A 88 4.43 -15.10 -8.87
N ALA A 89 5.12 -16.24 -8.86
CA ALA A 89 4.63 -17.45 -8.20
C ALA A 89 4.54 -17.26 -6.67
N LEU A 90 5.54 -16.62 -6.05
CA LEU A 90 5.50 -16.25 -4.63
C LEU A 90 4.35 -15.28 -4.33
N ILE A 91 4.18 -14.25 -5.17
CA ILE A 91 3.11 -13.26 -5.03
C ILE A 91 1.74 -13.92 -5.16
N ARG A 92 1.46 -14.58 -6.30
CA ARG A 92 0.16 -15.20 -6.57
C ARG A 92 -0.14 -16.40 -5.68
N GLY A 93 0.89 -17.09 -5.19
CA GLY A 93 0.77 -18.21 -4.25
C GLY A 93 0.41 -17.79 -2.83
N GLY A 94 0.29 -16.49 -2.54
CA GLY A 94 -0.07 -15.99 -1.21
C GLY A 94 1.05 -16.09 -0.19
N HIS A 95 2.31 -16.04 -0.65
CA HIS A 95 3.46 -16.07 0.25
C HIS A 95 3.83 -14.69 0.81
N LEU A 96 3.35 -13.60 0.22
CA LEU A 96 3.47 -12.26 0.80
C LEU A 96 2.51 -12.10 1.98
N ASP A 97 3.03 -11.74 3.14
CA ASP A 97 2.20 -11.45 4.31
C ASP A 97 1.43 -10.14 4.15
N LEU A 98 2.06 -9.15 3.53
CA LEU A 98 1.50 -7.82 3.37
C LEU A 98 2.01 -7.15 2.08
N THR A 99 1.13 -6.47 1.38
CA THR A 99 1.50 -5.53 0.32
C THR A 99 0.92 -4.15 0.61
N VAL A 100 1.68 -3.11 0.28
CA VAL A 100 1.22 -1.71 0.38
C VAL A 100 1.30 -1.08 -1.01
N LEU A 101 0.16 -0.60 -1.53
CA LEU A 101 0.10 0.06 -2.84
C LEU A 101 -0.44 1.48 -2.74
N GLY A 102 -0.12 2.32 -3.72
CA GLY A 102 -0.84 3.57 -3.93
C GLY A 102 -2.24 3.34 -4.50
N GLY A 103 -3.14 4.32 -4.32
CA GLY A 103 -4.49 4.29 -4.87
C GLY A 103 -4.89 5.60 -5.57
N LEU A 104 -5.61 5.48 -6.69
CA LEU A 104 -6.30 6.61 -7.34
C LEU A 104 -7.74 6.72 -6.83
N GLN A 105 -8.45 5.60 -6.75
CA GLN A 105 -9.74 5.45 -6.11
C GLN A 105 -9.80 4.13 -5.34
N VAL A 106 -10.59 4.12 -4.28
CA VAL A 106 -11.08 2.89 -3.66
C VAL A 106 -12.57 3.05 -3.41
N ASP A 107 -13.37 2.05 -3.78
CA ASP A 107 -14.82 2.13 -3.59
C ASP A 107 -15.29 1.66 -2.20
N GLN A 108 -16.59 1.78 -1.94
CA GLN A 108 -17.20 1.42 -0.65
C GLN A 108 -17.07 -0.08 -0.31
N GLN A 109 -16.83 -0.93 -1.31
CA GLN A 109 -16.62 -2.37 -1.15
C GLN A 109 -15.14 -2.73 -1.02
N GLY A 110 -14.25 -1.76 -1.21
CA GLY A 110 -12.80 -1.94 -1.10
C GLY A 110 -12.12 -2.26 -2.42
N HIS A 111 -12.77 -2.11 -3.57
CA HIS A 111 -12.09 -2.33 -4.84
C HIS A 111 -11.15 -1.18 -5.17
N LEU A 112 -9.90 -1.53 -5.47
CA LEU A 112 -8.83 -0.59 -5.78
C LEU A 112 -8.80 -0.29 -7.28
N ALA A 113 -8.68 0.98 -7.64
CA ALA A 113 -8.25 1.44 -8.96
C ALA A 113 -6.97 2.28 -8.81
N ASN A 114 -5.87 1.85 -9.44
CA ASN A 114 -4.59 2.55 -9.30
C ASN A 114 -3.68 2.58 -10.53
N TRP A 115 -4.08 2.02 -11.67
CA TRP A 115 -3.17 1.83 -12.80
C TRP A 115 -3.49 2.67 -14.04
N MET A 116 -4.73 3.15 -14.18
CA MET A 116 -5.16 3.87 -15.39
C MET A 116 -6.08 5.04 -15.09
N VAL A 117 -5.86 6.13 -15.83
CA VAL A 117 -6.82 7.24 -15.99
C VAL A 117 -7.15 7.35 -17.48
N PRO A 118 -8.39 7.06 -17.91
CA PRO A 118 -8.76 7.14 -19.32
C PRO A 118 -8.41 8.50 -19.93
N GLY A 119 -7.82 8.48 -21.14
CA GLY A 119 -7.37 9.67 -21.84
C GLY A 119 -6.03 10.24 -21.37
N LYS A 120 -5.34 9.61 -20.41
CA LYS A 120 -3.96 9.96 -20.03
C LYS A 120 -3.01 8.81 -20.34
N MET A 121 -1.78 9.16 -20.72
CA MET A 121 -0.71 8.18 -20.89
C MET A 121 -0.29 7.64 -19.52
N VAL A 122 -0.38 6.33 -19.33
CA VAL A 122 0.05 5.61 -18.12
C VAL A 122 0.90 4.40 -18.53
N PRO A 123 1.95 4.06 -17.77
CA PRO A 123 2.88 2.98 -18.15
C PRO A 123 2.30 1.55 -18.03
N GLY A 124 1.05 1.39 -17.61
CA GLY A 124 0.38 0.10 -17.41
C GLY A 124 0.27 -0.29 -15.93
N MET A 125 -0.24 -1.50 -15.66
CA MET A 125 -0.50 -1.99 -14.31
C MET A 125 0.72 -2.57 -13.57
N GLY A 126 1.80 -2.91 -14.30
CA GLY A 126 2.94 -3.62 -13.70
C GLY A 126 2.51 -4.88 -12.95
N GLY A 127 3.11 -5.14 -11.78
CA GLY A 127 2.70 -6.23 -10.88
C GLY A 127 1.48 -5.94 -10.00
N ALA A 128 0.82 -4.79 -10.11
CA ALA A 128 -0.21 -4.37 -9.15
C ALA A 128 -1.39 -5.34 -9.06
N MET A 129 -1.85 -5.91 -10.19
CA MET A 129 -2.96 -6.86 -10.19
C MET A 129 -2.61 -8.16 -9.46
N ASP A 130 -1.41 -8.69 -9.67
CA ASP A 130 -0.90 -9.88 -8.96
C ASP A 130 -0.73 -9.61 -7.47
N LEU A 131 -0.17 -8.46 -7.09
CA LEU A 131 0.05 -8.09 -5.69
C LEU A 131 -1.24 -7.99 -4.90
N VAL A 132 -2.23 -7.25 -5.43
CA VAL A 132 -3.53 -7.08 -4.78
C VAL A 132 -4.27 -8.43 -4.68
N THR A 133 -4.18 -9.25 -5.72
CA THR A 133 -4.88 -10.54 -5.74
C THR A 133 -4.21 -11.56 -4.83
N GLY A 134 -2.88 -11.62 -4.82
CA GLY A 134 -2.11 -12.68 -4.18
C GLY A 134 -1.75 -12.46 -2.72
N ALA A 135 -1.41 -11.24 -2.29
CA ALA A 135 -0.90 -11.02 -0.94
C ALA A 135 -1.93 -11.35 0.15
N LYS A 136 -1.51 -11.88 1.31
CA LYS A 136 -2.46 -12.22 2.39
C LYS A 136 -3.21 -10.99 2.90
N ARG A 137 -2.53 -9.84 2.97
CA ARG A 137 -3.10 -8.55 3.36
C ARG A 137 -2.70 -7.44 2.39
N VAL A 138 -3.65 -6.59 2.01
CA VAL A 138 -3.48 -5.48 1.07
C VAL A 138 -3.83 -4.17 1.74
N ILE A 139 -2.86 -3.26 1.81
CA ILE A 139 -3.04 -1.91 2.36
C ILE A 139 -2.89 -0.88 1.25
N VAL A 140 -3.81 0.08 1.19
CA VAL A 140 -3.73 1.22 0.27
C VAL A 140 -3.21 2.44 1.02
N ALA A 141 -2.07 2.95 0.59
CA ALA A 141 -1.47 4.21 1.06
C ALA A 141 -1.85 5.33 0.09
N MET A 142 -2.72 6.25 0.52
CA MET A 142 -3.15 7.33 -0.37
C MET A 142 -3.57 8.58 0.39
N GLN A 143 -3.38 9.74 -0.23
CA GLN A 143 -4.08 10.93 0.23
C GLN A 143 -5.59 10.75 0.11
N HIS A 144 -6.34 11.30 1.07
CA HIS A 144 -7.78 11.12 1.19
C HIS A 144 -8.55 11.80 0.04
N THR A 145 -8.07 12.98 -0.38
CA THR A 145 -8.64 13.74 -1.50
C THR A 145 -7.57 14.08 -2.54
N ALA A 146 -7.98 14.33 -3.78
CA ALA A 146 -7.17 14.96 -4.81
C ALA A 146 -7.80 16.28 -5.22
N LYS A 147 -7.12 17.40 -4.93
CA LYS A 147 -7.63 18.76 -5.20
C LYS A 147 -9.06 18.96 -4.64
N GLY A 148 -9.29 18.49 -3.42
CA GLY A 148 -10.57 18.57 -2.72
C GLY A 148 -11.62 17.55 -3.15
N ARG A 149 -11.36 16.72 -4.16
CA ARG A 149 -12.28 15.64 -4.57
C ARG A 149 -12.00 14.37 -3.77
N PRO A 150 -13.00 13.74 -3.15
CA PRO A 150 -12.85 12.44 -2.49
C PRO A 150 -12.25 11.39 -3.43
N LYS A 151 -11.39 10.54 -2.88
CA LYS A 151 -10.86 9.36 -3.59
C LYS A 151 -11.37 8.05 -3.01
N ILE A 152 -12.05 8.10 -1.87
CA ILE A 152 -12.80 6.99 -1.31
C ILE A 152 -14.26 7.20 -1.74
N VAL A 153 -14.68 6.46 -2.74
CA VAL A 153 -15.86 6.73 -3.56
C VAL A 153 -16.95 5.68 -3.37
N ARG A 154 -18.18 5.97 -3.80
CA ARG A 154 -19.24 4.96 -3.75
C ARG A 154 -18.97 3.79 -4.69
N GLU A 155 -18.50 4.09 -5.89
CA GLU A 155 -18.12 3.13 -6.92
C GLU A 155 -16.93 3.69 -7.71
N CYS A 156 -15.94 2.84 -8.01
CA CYS A 156 -14.79 3.25 -8.79
C CYS A 156 -15.25 3.60 -10.22
N SER A 157 -14.94 4.82 -10.66
CA SER A 157 -15.15 5.23 -12.06
C SER A 157 -13.90 5.00 -12.92
N LEU A 158 -12.76 4.75 -12.28
CA LEU A 158 -11.53 4.33 -12.93
C LEU A 158 -11.47 2.80 -13.07
N PRO A 159 -10.74 2.28 -14.08
CA PRO A 159 -10.56 0.83 -14.25
C PRO A 159 -9.98 0.18 -13.00
N LEU A 160 -10.64 -0.87 -12.53
CA LEU A 160 -10.22 -1.62 -11.36
C LEU A 160 -8.86 -2.29 -11.58
N THR A 161 -8.11 -2.40 -10.50
CA THR A 161 -6.87 -3.18 -10.40
C THR A 161 -7.17 -4.62 -10.01
N SER A 162 -8.17 -4.85 -9.14
CA SER A 162 -8.65 -6.17 -8.76
C SER A 162 -10.10 -6.08 -8.29
N THR A 163 -10.84 -7.17 -8.45
CA THR A 163 -12.18 -7.36 -7.85
C THR A 163 -12.12 -7.90 -6.42
N ARG A 164 -10.92 -8.15 -5.89
CA ARG A 164 -10.74 -8.45 -4.47
C ARG A 164 -10.76 -7.14 -3.66
N PRO A 165 -11.56 -7.05 -2.59
CA PRO A 165 -11.48 -5.97 -1.62
C PRO A 165 -10.09 -5.85 -0.97
N VAL A 166 -9.60 -4.63 -0.82
CA VAL A 166 -8.43 -4.35 0.02
C VAL A 166 -8.78 -4.49 1.49
N ASP A 167 -7.79 -4.75 2.34
CA ASP A 167 -8.01 -4.95 3.77
C ASP A 167 -8.07 -3.63 4.54
N LEU A 168 -7.28 -2.64 4.11
CA LEU A 168 -7.12 -1.37 4.81
C LEU A 168 -6.79 -0.24 3.84
N ILE A 169 -7.38 0.94 4.05
CA ILE A 169 -6.91 2.22 3.51
C ILE A 169 -6.32 3.02 4.66
N VAL A 170 -5.14 3.59 4.44
CA VAL A 170 -4.55 4.57 5.34
C VAL A 170 -4.36 5.88 4.58
N THR A 171 -4.98 6.93 5.10
CA THR A 171 -4.83 8.30 4.61
C THR A 171 -4.28 9.21 5.72
N GLU A 172 -4.04 10.46 5.36
CA GLU A 172 -3.67 11.53 6.30
C GLU A 172 -4.80 11.94 7.24
N LEU A 173 -6.04 11.51 6.97
CA LEU A 173 -7.24 11.83 7.76
C LEU A 173 -7.76 10.65 8.56
N ALA A 174 -7.66 9.42 8.03
CA ALA A 174 -8.33 8.27 8.61
C ALA A 174 -7.67 6.94 8.23
N VAL A 175 -8.02 5.92 9.01
CA VAL A 175 -7.82 4.52 8.66
C VAL A 175 -9.20 3.89 8.47
N ILE A 176 -9.39 3.20 7.35
CA ILE A 176 -10.66 2.57 6.97
C ILE A 176 -10.39 1.10 6.64
N ALA A 177 -11.11 0.20 7.30
CA ALA A 177 -11.05 -1.25 7.06
C ALA A 177 -12.26 -1.73 6.25
N PHE A 178 -12.19 -2.93 5.68
CA PHE A 178 -13.26 -3.52 4.86
C PHE A 178 -13.75 -4.88 5.37
N PRO A 179 -14.17 -5.02 6.65
CA PRO A 179 -14.80 -6.25 7.10
C PRO A 179 -16.05 -6.53 6.25
N GLU A 180 -16.16 -7.75 5.72
CA GLU A 180 -17.26 -8.15 4.85
C GLU A 180 -17.48 -7.22 3.64
N ALA A 181 -16.40 -6.63 3.10
CA ALA A 181 -16.45 -5.67 2.00
C ALA A 181 -17.33 -4.44 2.30
N ARG A 182 -17.26 -3.91 3.53
CA ARG A 182 -17.91 -2.67 3.95
C ARG A 182 -16.90 -1.67 4.52
N ALA A 183 -16.80 -0.50 3.90
CA ALA A 183 -15.96 0.59 4.38
C ALA A 183 -16.31 0.96 5.85
N THR A 184 -15.39 0.69 6.76
CA THR A 184 -15.56 0.88 8.20
C THR A 184 -14.48 1.80 8.72
N LEU A 185 -14.85 2.95 9.27
CA LEU A 185 -13.91 3.87 9.90
C LEU A 185 -13.36 3.23 11.18
N VAL A 186 -12.04 3.11 11.30
CA VAL A 186 -11.42 2.48 12.49
C VAL A 186 -10.60 3.47 13.32
N GLU A 187 -10.06 4.52 12.69
CA GLU A 187 -9.22 5.53 13.35
C GLU A 187 -9.34 6.85 12.59
N THR A 188 -9.34 7.97 13.32
CA THR A 188 -9.13 9.30 12.75
C THR A 188 -7.73 9.79 13.11
N ALA A 189 -7.14 10.60 12.24
CA ALA A 189 -5.87 11.26 12.53
C ALA A 189 -6.01 12.23 13.72
N GLU A 190 -4.89 12.55 14.37
CA GLU A 190 -4.87 13.49 15.50
C GLU A 190 -5.49 14.83 15.09
N GLY A 191 -6.49 15.28 15.86
CA GLY A 191 -7.23 16.52 15.60
C GLY A 191 -8.26 16.45 14.48
N VAL A 192 -8.46 15.29 13.84
CA VAL A 192 -9.50 15.08 12.81
C VAL A 192 -10.72 14.41 13.44
N SER A 193 -11.89 15.05 13.28
CA SER A 193 -13.18 14.51 13.71
C SER A 193 -13.75 13.51 12.70
N VAL A 194 -14.66 12.65 13.16
CA VAL A 194 -15.40 11.73 12.30
C VAL A 194 -16.16 12.51 11.20
N GLU A 195 -16.66 13.69 11.53
CA GLU A 195 -17.48 14.50 10.62
C GLU A 195 -16.65 15.08 9.48
N GLU A 196 -15.40 15.46 9.75
CA GLU A 196 -14.45 15.88 8.72
C GLU A 196 -14.10 14.73 7.77
N VAL A 197 -13.90 13.51 8.30
CA VAL A 197 -13.66 12.32 7.47
C VAL A 197 -14.86 12.04 6.58
N ARG A 198 -16.07 12.06 7.14
CA ARG A 198 -17.31 11.84 6.39
C ARG A 198 -17.53 12.90 5.33
N ALA A 199 -17.24 14.17 5.62
CA ALA A 199 -17.35 15.26 4.65
C ALA A 199 -16.35 15.13 3.48
N ALA A 200 -15.20 14.48 3.72
CA ALA A 200 -14.17 14.24 2.73
C ALA A 200 -14.28 12.87 2.02
N THR A 201 -15.28 12.06 2.37
CA THR A 201 -15.51 10.70 1.83
C THR A 201 -16.85 10.64 1.09
N GLU A 202 -16.88 10.02 -0.10
CA GLU A 202 -18.15 9.78 -0.81
C GLU A 202 -18.75 8.41 -0.49
N ALA A 203 -17.91 7.41 -0.17
CA ALA A 203 -18.38 6.11 0.30
C ALA A 203 -19.21 6.20 1.59
N GLU A 204 -20.18 5.30 1.74
CA GLU A 204 -20.91 5.14 3.00
C GLU A 204 -20.01 4.46 4.03
N LEU A 205 -19.68 5.17 5.12
CA LEU A 205 -18.82 4.66 6.19
C LEU A 205 -19.65 4.08 7.33
N VAL A 206 -19.37 2.83 7.67
CA VAL A 206 -19.75 2.26 8.96
C VAL A 206 -18.87 2.91 10.03
N LEU A 207 -19.50 3.53 11.02
CA LEU A 207 -18.79 4.12 12.15
C LEU A 207 -18.58 3.05 13.24
N PRO A 208 -17.43 3.09 13.93
CA PRO A 208 -17.22 2.19 15.06
C PRO A 208 -18.27 2.56 16.12
N GLN A 209 -18.98 1.56 16.65
CA GLN A 209 -19.86 1.81 17.77
C GLN A 209 -19.00 2.33 18.92
N PRO A 210 -19.40 3.41 19.62
CA PRO A 210 -18.72 3.78 20.84
C PRO A 210 -18.79 2.55 21.75
N ASN A 211 -17.63 2.02 22.16
CA ASN A 211 -17.56 0.87 23.06
C ASN A 211 -18.59 1.08 24.17
N ALA A 212 -19.56 0.17 24.29
CA ALA A 212 -20.25 -0.01 25.55
C ALA A 212 -19.14 -0.34 26.56
N ALA A 213 -18.98 0.56 27.53
CA ALA A 213 -17.95 0.52 28.56
C ALA A 213 -17.89 -0.84 29.28
#